data_AF-A0A0M6WQV2-F1
#
_entry.id   AF-A0A0M6WQV2-F1
#
_cell.length_a   1.000
_cell.length_b   1.000
_cell.length_c   1.000
_cell.angle_alpha   90.00
_cell.angle_beta   90.00
_cell.angle_gamma   90.00
#
_symmetry.space_group_name_H-M   'P 1'
#
loop_
_entity.id
_entity.type
_entity.pdbx_description
1 polymer ?
#
loop_
_entity_poly.entity_id
_entity_poly.type
_entity_poly.pdbx_seq_one_letter_code
_entity_poly.pdbx_strand_id
1 'polypeptide(L)'
;MNRVSIAVNICTYKREKYIKKITDKIEVSLFCRNDVKSRYFGFLQVYIIDNACELEESDSEFIHLIHNPRGNVGGSGGYQYGIEVIRNAGKDFTHVVFMDDDVEFDISCFYKLFDFLQMVDKENADRPVAGRMFRMDNRQIQYTAAEIWNAGNIRHVGLNKSIEEIQKEPDVEWNSGAEYGGWWFCCFPYEFVRENDVLPFFIHCDDVEYGLRCGRPPIIIKGVQVWHETFEHRQTPIMLYYDTRNPLFVNEVYGLDEDRQAVLDKWKQKISLYHVNKDFISEYYVIKAMDDYLKGLPWLYKVDPARNHSKLQKTKIYKVKNSVLWRIVVHKYRRKYKM
;
A
#
# COMPACT_ATOMS: atom_id res chain seq x y z
N MET A 1 25.30 17.74 -4.44
CA MET A 1 24.35 16.72 -4.90
C MET A 1 24.38 15.58 -3.91
N ASN A 2 23.22 15.12 -3.46
CA ASN A 2 23.11 14.02 -2.52
C ASN A 2 23.54 12.71 -3.21
N ARG A 3 24.06 11.75 -2.43
CA ARG A 3 24.21 10.37 -2.90
C ARG A 3 22.81 9.78 -3.08
N VAL A 4 22.56 9.15 -4.21
CA VAL A 4 21.28 8.47 -4.49
C VAL A 4 21.55 7.07 -4.99
N SER A 5 20.88 6.11 -4.38
CA SER A 5 20.79 4.70 -4.75
C SER A 5 19.43 4.19 -4.27
N ILE A 6 18.66 3.61 -5.20
CA ILE A 6 17.25 3.29 -5.02
C ILE A 6 17.05 1.78 -5.10
N ALA A 7 16.40 1.21 -4.08
CA ALA A 7 15.81 -0.12 -4.18
C ALA A 7 14.33 0.01 -4.57
N VAL A 8 13.82 -0.81 -5.47
CA VAL A 8 12.39 -0.92 -5.78
C VAL A 8 11.90 -2.23 -5.19
N ASN A 9 10.89 -2.15 -4.34
CA ASN A 9 10.25 -3.29 -3.69
C ASN A 9 8.89 -3.53 -4.37
N ILE A 10 8.78 -4.66 -5.08
CA ILE A 10 7.57 -5.06 -5.80
C ILE A 10 7.09 -6.37 -5.22
N CYS A 11 5.87 -6.41 -4.68
CA CYS A 11 5.22 -7.64 -4.27
C CYS A 11 4.34 -8.17 -5.40
N THR A 12 4.43 -9.47 -5.72
CA THR A 12 3.59 -10.08 -6.76
C THR A 12 2.91 -11.37 -6.30
N TYR A 13 1.75 -11.65 -6.89
CA TYR A 13 1.03 -12.90 -6.72
C TYR A 13 0.32 -13.30 -8.02
N LYS A 14 0.88 -14.30 -8.72
CA LYS A 14 0.33 -14.84 -9.98
C LYS A 14 0.18 -13.80 -11.11
N ARG A 15 1.15 -12.89 -11.26
CA ARG A 15 1.12 -11.81 -12.25
C ARG A 15 2.33 -11.76 -13.19
N GLU A 16 2.81 -12.93 -13.63
CA GLU A 16 3.99 -13.07 -14.50
C GLU A 16 4.03 -12.06 -15.67
N LYS A 17 2.91 -11.89 -16.38
CA LYS A 17 2.83 -10.98 -17.53
C LYS A 17 3.09 -9.52 -17.18
N TYR A 18 2.69 -9.09 -15.98
CA TYR A 18 2.92 -7.71 -15.55
C TYR A 18 4.37 -7.53 -15.08
N ILE A 19 4.89 -8.50 -14.32
CA ILE A 19 6.30 -8.52 -13.92
C ILE A 19 7.20 -8.45 -15.15
N LYS A 20 6.95 -9.27 -16.18
CA LYS A 20 7.71 -9.23 -17.43
C LYS A 20 7.70 -7.83 -18.08
N LYS A 21 6.55 -7.16 -18.14
CA LYS A 21 6.45 -5.80 -18.70
C LYS A 21 7.26 -4.78 -17.89
N ILE A 22 7.32 -4.94 -16.57
CA ILE A 22 8.09 -4.07 -15.68
C ILE A 22 9.58 -4.33 -15.88
N THR A 23 10.03 -5.59 -15.85
CA THR A 23 11.44 -5.96 -16.01
C THR A 23 11.96 -5.57 -17.38
N ASP A 24 11.25 -5.89 -18.46
CA ASP A 24 11.63 -5.54 -19.84
C ASP A 24 11.87 -4.02 -19.99
N LYS A 25 11.07 -3.19 -19.31
CA LYS A 25 11.20 -1.73 -19.32
C LYS A 25 12.39 -1.22 -18.52
N ILE A 26 12.71 -1.86 -17.39
CA ILE A 26 13.82 -1.47 -16.53
C ILE A 26 15.16 -1.92 -17.13
N GLU A 27 15.23 -3.11 -17.71
CA GLU A 27 16.46 -3.67 -18.29
C GLU A 27 17.03 -2.80 -19.43
N VAL A 28 16.16 -2.23 -20.27
CA VAL A 28 16.59 -1.35 -21.38
C VAL A 28 16.86 0.10 -20.94
N SER A 29 16.67 0.41 -19.65
CA SER A 29 16.85 1.75 -19.10
C SER A 29 18.33 2.12 -18.94
N LEU A 30 18.59 3.41 -18.78
CA LEU A 30 19.91 3.97 -18.49
C LEU A 30 20.43 3.61 -17.09
N PHE A 31 19.62 2.96 -16.24
CA PHE A 31 20.06 2.41 -14.97
C PHE A 31 20.79 1.07 -15.13
N CYS A 32 20.45 0.30 -16.16
CA CYS A 32 20.94 -1.07 -16.36
C CYS A 32 21.87 -1.21 -17.57
N ARG A 33 21.82 -0.27 -18.52
CA ARG A 33 22.65 -0.30 -19.74
C ARG A 33 24.09 0.13 -19.47
N ASN A 34 25.02 -0.82 -19.61
CA ASN A 34 26.46 -0.59 -19.50
C ASN A 34 27.11 -0.14 -20.82
N ASP A 35 26.40 -0.26 -21.95
CA ASP A 35 26.90 0.06 -23.29
C ASP A 35 26.86 1.57 -23.60
N VAL A 36 26.17 2.35 -22.75
CA VAL A 36 26.13 3.81 -22.81
C VAL A 36 26.62 4.38 -21.49
N LYS A 37 27.54 5.34 -21.55
CA LYS A 37 27.97 6.07 -20.35
C LYS A 37 26.81 6.92 -19.82
N SER A 38 26.13 6.42 -18.79
CA SER A 38 24.99 7.04 -18.15
C SER A 38 25.33 7.44 -16.72
N ARG A 39 24.83 8.61 -16.28
CA ARG A 39 24.92 9.02 -14.86
C ARG A 39 23.99 8.21 -13.93
N TYR A 40 23.02 7.50 -14.50
CA TYR A 40 22.04 6.69 -13.78
C TYR A 40 22.51 5.25 -13.55
N PHE A 41 23.50 4.80 -14.31
CA PHE A 41 23.94 3.41 -14.31
C PHE A 41 24.31 2.92 -12.90
N GLY A 42 23.72 1.80 -12.48
CA GLY A 42 24.00 1.17 -11.19
C GLY A 42 23.28 1.76 -9.97
N PHE A 43 22.45 2.78 -10.14
CA PHE A 43 21.75 3.43 -9.01
C PHE A 43 20.31 2.97 -8.78
N LEU A 44 19.83 1.96 -9.51
CA LEU A 44 18.51 1.34 -9.32
C LEU A 44 18.68 -0.18 -9.19
N GLN A 45 18.04 -0.76 -8.17
CA GLN A 45 18.01 -2.19 -7.91
C GLN A 45 16.56 -2.60 -7.67
N VAL A 46 16.08 -3.65 -8.33
CA VAL A 46 14.67 -4.07 -8.29
C VAL A 46 14.59 -5.41 -7.57
N TYR A 47 13.77 -5.47 -6.52
CA TYR A 47 13.47 -6.65 -5.74
C TYR A 47 12.00 -7.01 -5.95
N ILE A 48 11.76 -8.13 -6.63
CA ILE A 48 10.44 -8.68 -6.89
C ILE A 48 10.22 -9.87 -5.96
N ILE A 49 9.23 -9.74 -5.08
CA ILE A 49 8.87 -10.74 -4.09
C ILE A 49 7.66 -11.52 -4.58
N ASP A 50 7.88 -12.76 -4.98
CA ASP A 50 6.81 -13.66 -5.43
C ASP A 50 6.18 -14.40 -4.25
N ASN A 51 4.98 -13.95 -3.86
CA ASN A 51 4.15 -14.57 -2.83
C ASN A 51 3.45 -15.85 -3.30
N ALA A 52 3.41 -16.13 -4.61
CA ALA A 52 2.87 -17.39 -5.14
C ALA A 52 3.92 -18.51 -5.16
N CYS A 53 5.22 -18.15 -5.19
CA CYS A 53 6.34 -19.08 -5.38
C CYS A 53 6.19 -19.91 -6.66
N GLU A 54 5.71 -19.27 -7.73
CA GLU A 54 5.39 -19.91 -9.01
C GLU A 54 6.26 -19.37 -10.16
N LEU A 55 6.84 -18.17 -10.02
CA LEU A 55 7.77 -17.61 -11.01
C LEU A 55 9.16 -18.24 -10.87
N GLU A 56 9.97 -18.25 -11.92
CA GLU A 56 11.37 -18.68 -11.82
C GLU A 56 12.19 -17.63 -11.04
N GLU A 57 12.82 -18.06 -9.94
CA GLU A 57 13.75 -17.18 -9.21
C GLU A 57 14.91 -16.77 -10.12
N SER A 58 15.30 -15.50 -10.06
CA SER A 58 16.41 -14.97 -10.84
C SER A 58 17.15 -13.91 -10.06
N ASP A 59 18.47 -13.91 -10.22
CA ASP A 59 19.37 -12.96 -9.56
C ASP A 59 20.32 -12.37 -10.61
N SER A 60 19.91 -11.24 -11.19
CA SER A 60 20.71 -10.48 -12.15
C SER A 60 21.39 -9.30 -11.48
N GLU A 61 22.20 -8.54 -12.22
CA GLU A 61 22.94 -7.39 -11.66
C GLU A 61 22.03 -6.30 -11.05
N PHE A 62 20.82 -6.12 -11.61
CA PHE A 62 19.89 -5.06 -11.22
C PHE A 62 18.48 -5.53 -10.84
N ILE A 63 18.12 -6.77 -11.16
CA ILE A 63 16.78 -7.32 -10.94
C ILE A 63 16.90 -8.65 -10.21
N HIS A 64 16.22 -8.74 -9.08
CA HIS A 64 16.22 -9.87 -8.15
C HIS A 64 14.79 -10.35 -7.97
N LEU A 65 14.44 -11.51 -8.52
CA LEU A 65 13.15 -12.17 -8.31
C LEU A 65 13.32 -13.29 -7.30
N ILE A 66 12.65 -13.15 -6.16
CA ILE A 66 12.85 -13.99 -4.97
C ILE A 66 11.50 -14.52 -4.50
N HIS A 67 11.45 -15.80 -4.15
CA HIS A 67 10.27 -16.38 -3.54
C HIS A 67 10.12 -15.92 -2.10
N ASN A 68 8.89 -15.58 -1.71
CA ASN A 68 8.57 -15.40 -0.31
C ASN A 68 8.35 -16.76 0.35
N PRO A 69 9.23 -17.25 1.24
CA PRO A 69 9.09 -18.57 1.86
C PRO A 69 7.86 -18.66 2.77
N ARG A 70 7.23 -17.52 3.09
CA ARG A 70 5.98 -17.44 3.87
C ARG A 70 4.74 -17.68 3.00
N GLY A 71 4.90 -17.79 1.67
CA GLY A 71 3.82 -17.95 0.70
C GLY A 71 2.92 -16.71 0.63
N ASN A 72 1.62 -16.93 0.39
CA ASN A 72 0.66 -15.84 0.25
C ASN A 72 0.32 -15.19 1.60
N VAL A 73 1.16 -14.25 2.03
CA VAL A 73 0.94 -13.37 3.19
C VAL A 73 0.30 -12.03 2.82
N GLY A 74 -0.21 -11.91 1.59
CA GLY A 74 -0.79 -10.70 1.04
C GLY A 74 0.25 -9.60 0.76
N GLY A 75 -0.22 -8.42 0.34
CA GLY A 75 0.64 -7.29 -0.03
C GLY A 75 1.54 -6.85 1.12
N SER A 76 0.99 -6.67 2.32
CA SER A 76 1.74 -6.17 3.47
C SER A 76 2.88 -7.10 3.86
N GLY A 77 2.64 -8.42 3.86
CA GLY A 77 3.67 -9.42 4.16
C GLY A 77 4.70 -9.60 3.05
N GLY A 78 4.32 -9.38 1.79
CA GLY A 78 5.25 -9.38 0.65
C GLY A 78 6.18 -8.17 0.68
N TYR A 79 5.63 -6.97 0.88
CA TYR A 79 6.42 -5.75 1.07
C TYR A 79 7.34 -5.85 2.29
N GLN A 80 6.86 -6.39 3.41
CA GLN A 80 7.71 -6.64 4.59
C GLN A 80 8.89 -7.57 4.28
N TYR A 81 8.65 -8.69 3.59
CA TYR A 81 9.74 -9.59 3.21
C TYR A 81 10.71 -8.92 2.23
N GLY A 82 10.21 -8.09 1.30
CA GLY A 82 11.06 -7.28 0.43
C GLY A 82 11.94 -6.29 1.20
N ILE A 83 11.42 -5.66 2.26
CA ILE A 83 12.22 -4.82 3.16
C ILE A 83 13.33 -5.65 3.83
N GLU A 84 13.03 -6.86 4.32
CA GLU A 84 14.03 -7.75 4.92
C GLU A 84 15.14 -8.14 3.93
N VAL A 85 14.78 -8.46 2.69
CA VAL A 85 15.73 -8.75 1.61
C VAL A 85 16.61 -7.52 1.32
N ILE A 86 16.02 -6.35 1.16
CA ILE A 86 16.75 -5.10 0.88
C ILE A 86 17.72 -4.77 2.02
N ARG A 87 17.30 -4.93 3.28
CA ARG A 87 18.15 -4.72 4.46
C ARG A 87 19.36 -5.66 4.49
N ASN A 88 19.19 -6.89 4.00
CA ASN A 88 20.23 -7.92 3.98
C ASN A 88 21.07 -7.93 2.69
N ALA A 89 20.78 -7.05 1.71
CA ALA A 89 21.45 -7.05 0.41
C ALA A 89 22.91 -6.58 0.46
N GLY A 90 23.38 -6.01 1.58
CA GLY A 90 24.75 -5.48 1.70
C GLY A 90 25.05 -4.29 0.78
N LYS A 91 24.00 -3.60 0.29
CA LYS A 91 24.10 -2.41 -0.58
C LYS A 91 23.75 -1.14 0.21
N ASP A 92 24.44 -0.04 -0.10
CA ASP A 92 24.23 1.27 0.51
C ASP A 92 23.03 2.00 -0.12
N PHE A 93 21.82 1.46 0.08
CA PHE A 93 20.61 2.12 -0.37
C PHE A 93 20.38 3.43 0.37
N THR A 94 19.81 4.39 -0.34
CA THR A 94 19.43 5.70 0.22
C THR A 94 17.93 5.87 0.23
N HIS A 95 17.22 5.18 -0.65
CA HIS A 95 15.77 5.26 -0.81
C HIS A 95 15.19 3.89 -1.20
N VAL A 96 13.93 3.66 -0.85
CA VAL A 96 13.16 2.50 -1.27
C VAL A 96 11.86 2.95 -1.90
N VAL A 97 11.57 2.49 -3.11
CA VAL A 97 10.29 2.69 -3.79
C VAL A 97 9.43 1.45 -3.57
N PHE A 98 8.28 1.61 -2.95
CA PHE A 98 7.20 0.62 -3.00
C PHE A 98 6.41 0.83 -4.30
N MET A 99 6.19 -0.24 -5.06
CA MET A 99 5.48 -0.18 -6.33
C MET A 99 4.67 -1.47 -6.53
N ASP A 100 3.40 -1.33 -6.92
CA ASP A 100 2.54 -2.47 -7.23
C ASP A 100 3.01 -3.18 -8.51
N ASP A 101 2.66 -4.46 -8.63
CA ASP A 101 3.06 -5.30 -9.76
C ASP A 101 2.22 -5.09 -11.02
N ASP A 102 1.07 -4.44 -10.92
CA ASP A 102 0.10 -4.28 -12.02
C ASP A 102 -0.13 -2.82 -12.43
N VAL A 103 0.83 -1.94 -12.13
CA VAL A 103 0.89 -0.58 -12.66
C VAL A 103 1.47 -0.54 -14.06
N GLU A 104 1.10 0.49 -14.82
CA GLU A 104 1.87 0.95 -15.95
C GLU A 104 2.56 2.26 -15.62
N PHE A 105 3.80 2.45 -16.06
CA PHE A 105 4.55 3.68 -15.83
C PHE A 105 5.46 4.03 -17.01
N ASP A 106 5.91 5.27 -17.08
CA ASP A 106 7.00 5.67 -17.98
C ASP A 106 8.33 5.63 -17.22
N ILE A 107 9.41 5.11 -17.83
CA ILE A 107 10.71 4.98 -17.14
C ILE A 107 11.28 6.34 -16.70
N SER A 108 10.85 7.45 -17.32
CA SER A 108 11.20 8.80 -16.88
C SER A 108 10.73 9.14 -15.46
N CYS A 109 9.77 8.40 -14.90
CA CYS A 109 9.40 8.54 -13.49
C CYS A 109 10.61 8.29 -12.58
N PHE A 110 11.41 7.26 -12.87
CA PHE A 110 12.61 6.94 -12.09
C PHE A 110 13.74 7.94 -12.34
N TYR A 111 13.91 8.46 -13.57
CA TYR A 111 14.90 9.51 -13.83
C TYR A 111 14.55 10.82 -13.10
N LYS A 112 13.28 11.25 -13.15
CA LYS A 112 12.82 12.46 -12.45
C LYS A 112 12.93 12.30 -10.93
N LEU A 113 12.57 11.12 -10.40
CA LEU A 113 12.76 10.81 -9.00
C LEU A 113 14.24 10.88 -8.61
N PHE A 114 15.12 10.21 -9.35
CA PHE A 114 16.56 10.21 -9.09
C PHE A 114 17.13 11.63 -9.10
N ASP A 115 16.81 12.41 -10.13
CA ASP A 115 17.29 13.79 -10.29
C ASP A 115 16.82 14.68 -9.14
N PHE A 116 15.55 14.55 -8.76
CA PHE A 116 14.98 15.27 -7.62
C PHE A 116 15.72 14.93 -6.32
N LEU A 117 15.93 13.64 -6.03
CA LEU A 117 16.59 13.18 -4.82
C LEU A 117 18.07 13.63 -4.75
N GLN A 118 18.74 13.82 -5.88
CA GLN A 118 20.10 14.38 -5.92
C GLN A 118 20.14 15.87 -5.53
N MET A 119 19.03 16.58 -5.69
CA MET A 119 18.94 18.04 -5.54
C MET A 119 18.14 18.49 -4.33
N VAL A 120 17.28 17.63 -3.77
CA VAL A 120 16.45 17.96 -2.60
C VAL A 120 17.32 18.45 -1.45
N ASP A 121 16.87 19.51 -0.79
CA ASP A 121 17.57 20.09 0.35
C ASP A 121 17.49 19.16 1.58
N LYS A 122 18.37 19.43 2.55
CA LYS A 122 18.50 18.60 3.75
C LYS A 122 17.22 18.57 4.61
N GLU A 123 16.42 19.64 4.61
CA GLU A 123 15.18 19.72 5.41
C GLU A 123 14.09 18.81 4.83
N ASN A 124 14.11 18.58 3.52
CA ASN A 124 13.12 17.77 2.82
C ASN A 124 13.63 16.36 2.42
N ALA A 125 14.91 16.04 2.66
CA ALA A 125 15.52 14.76 2.29
C ALA A 125 14.95 13.55 3.04
N ASP A 126 14.24 13.77 4.16
CA ASP A 126 13.60 12.73 4.96
C ASP A 126 12.11 12.52 4.61
N ARG A 127 11.61 13.21 3.59
CA ARG A 127 10.20 13.16 3.21
C ARG A 127 9.96 12.07 2.16
N PRO A 128 8.80 11.37 2.21
CA PRO A 128 8.43 10.48 1.13
C PRO A 128 8.12 11.25 -0.15
N VAL A 129 8.25 10.59 -1.30
CA VAL A 129 7.81 11.10 -2.61
C VAL A 129 6.69 10.21 -3.13
N ALA A 130 5.49 10.77 -3.26
CA ALA A 130 4.31 10.06 -3.76
C ALA A 130 4.23 10.16 -5.30
N GLY A 131 4.02 9.02 -5.94
CA GLY A 131 3.69 8.98 -7.37
C GLY A 131 2.21 9.22 -7.58
N ARG A 132 1.86 10.06 -8.56
CA ARG A 132 0.45 10.29 -8.94
C ARG A 132 -0.14 9.01 -9.52
N MET A 133 -1.36 8.69 -9.15
CA MET A 133 -2.13 7.61 -9.78
C MET A 133 -3.06 8.18 -10.83
N PHE A 134 -2.85 7.81 -12.09
CA PHE A 134 -3.76 8.01 -13.20
C PHE A 134 -4.66 6.79 -13.38
N ARG A 135 -5.85 7.03 -13.91
CA ARG A 135 -6.81 5.95 -14.13
C ARG A 135 -6.43 5.13 -15.36
N MET A 136 -6.52 3.80 -15.26
CA MET A 136 -6.33 2.93 -16.42
C MET A 136 -7.48 3.01 -17.44
N ASP A 137 -8.71 3.28 -16.99
CA ASP A 137 -9.89 3.41 -17.86
C ASP A 137 -9.91 4.73 -18.64
N ASN A 138 -9.32 5.80 -18.09
CA ASN A 138 -9.10 7.07 -18.75
C ASN A 138 -7.74 7.66 -18.37
N ARG A 139 -6.74 7.35 -19.21
CA ARG A 139 -5.33 7.70 -18.98
C ARG A 139 -5.01 9.19 -18.95
N GLN A 140 -5.94 10.05 -19.34
CA GLN A 140 -5.81 11.51 -19.32
C GLN A 140 -6.26 12.12 -17.98
N ILE A 141 -6.78 11.30 -17.07
CA ILE A 141 -7.32 11.72 -15.77
C ILE A 141 -6.48 11.12 -14.66
N GLN A 142 -5.93 11.98 -13.82
CA GLN A 142 -5.38 11.61 -12.52
C GLN A 142 -6.52 11.23 -11.59
N TYR A 143 -6.45 10.04 -10.99
CA TYR A 143 -7.34 9.69 -9.89
C TYR A 143 -6.97 10.46 -8.63
N THR A 144 -5.71 10.38 -8.19
CA THR A 144 -5.21 11.12 -7.03
C THR A 144 -3.70 11.33 -7.12
N ALA A 145 -3.18 12.39 -6.49
CA ALA A 145 -1.76 12.65 -6.39
C ALA A 145 -1.12 12.07 -5.10
N ALA A 146 -1.89 12.07 -4.01
CA ALA A 146 -1.58 11.55 -2.68
C ALA A 146 -2.86 11.63 -1.83
N GLU A 147 -2.85 11.13 -0.61
CA GLU A 147 -4.09 10.94 0.16
C GLU A 147 -4.00 11.44 1.60
N ILE A 148 -5.17 11.73 2.16
CA ILE A 148 -5.40 12.15 3.55
C ILE A 148 -6.28 11.08 4.19
N TRP A 149 -5.83 10.50 5.29
CA TRP A 149 -6.47 9.36 5.94
C TRP A 149 -7.83 9.72 6.53
N ASN A 150 -7.91 10.87 7.21
CA ASN A 150 -9.15 11.42 7.77
C ASN A 150 -10.00 10.34 8.51
N ALA A 151 -9.33 9.63 9.42
CA ALA A 151 -9.89 8.56 10.26
C ALA A 151 -10.62 7.43 9.49
N GLY A 152 -10.15 7.11 8.29
CA GLY A 152 -10.72 6.07 7.41
C GLY A 152 -11.74 6.59 6.41
N ASN A 153 -12.04 7.88 6.41
CA ASN A 153 -12.79 8.53 5.33
C ASN A 153 -11.82 9.27 4.40
N ILE A 154 -11.11 8.48 3.58
CA ILE A 154 -10.00 8.93 2.73
C ILE A 154 -10.41 10.14 1.89
N ARG A 155 -9.55 11.17 1.85
CA ARG A 155 -9.68 12.31 0.93
C ARG A 155 -8.51 12.29 -0.03
N HIS A 156 -8.80 12.54 -1.30
CA HIS A 156 -7.82 12.49 -2.38
C HIS A 156 -7.30 13.90 -2.70
N VAL A 157 -5.98 14.07 -2.71
CA VAL A 157 -5.36 15.28 -3.23
C VAL A 157 -5.45 15.26 -4.75
N GLY A 158 -6.04 16.31 -5.33
CA GLY A 158 -6.17 16.43 -6.79
C GLY A 158 -7.06 15.36 -7.43
N LEU A 159 -8.19 15.05 -6.80
CA LEU A 159 -9.14 14.04 -7.29
C LEU A 159 -9.62 14.33 -8.72
N ASN A 160 -9.52 13.35 -9.62
CA ASN A 160 -10.06 13.40 -10.99
C ASN A 160 -9.59 14.61 -11.82
N LYS A 161 -8.35 15.07 -11.62
CA LYS A 161 -7.76 16.17 -12.43
C LYS A 161 -7.35 15.69 -13.82
N SER A 162 -7.56 16.52 -14.82
CA SER A 162 -7.04 16.30 -16.18
C SER A 162 -5.54 16.58 -16.28
N ILE A 163 -4.88 16.02 -17.29
CA ILE A 163 -3.48 16.37 -17.61
C ILE A 163 -3.31 17.88 -17.83
N GLU A 164 -4.27 18.55 -18.48
CA GLU A 164 -4.19 20.00 -18.73
C GLU A 164 -4.18 20.83 -17.44
N GLU A 165 -4.95 20.41 -16.43
CA GLU A 165 -4.92 21.03 -15.10
C GLU A 165 -3.58 20.79 -14.42
N ILE A 166 -3.05 19.57 -14.51
CA ILE A 166 -1.76 19.20 -13.90
C ILE A 166 -0.60 19.96 -14.55
N GLN A 167 -0.66 20.25 -15.86
CA GLN A 167 0.40 21.04 -16.51
C GLN A 167 0.52 22.46 -15.95
N LYS A 168 -0.56 23.02 -15.38
CA LYS A 168 -0.59 24.34 -14.75
C LYS A 168 -0.09 24.33 -13.29
N GLU A 169 0.09 23.16 -12.69
CA GLU A 169 0.64 23.01 -11.33
C GLU A 169 2.15 23.26 -11.33
N PRO A 170 2.77 23.58 -10.17
CA PRO A 170 4.23 23.59 -10.06
C PRO A 170 4.82 22.21 -10.39
N ASP A 171 6.11 22.18 -10.76
CA ASP A 171 6.79 20.92 -11.06
C ASP A 171 7.00 20.06 -9.81
N VAL A 172 7.11 20.68 -8.65
CA VAL A 172 7.15 20.01 -7.34
C VAL A 172 6.14 20.68 -6.42
N GLU A 173 5.23 19.87 -5.88
CA GLU A 173 4.30 20.27 -4.84
C GLU A 173 4.81 19.76 -3.49
N TRP A 174 5.11 20.70 -2.59
CA TRP A 174 5.73 20.44 -1.30
C TRP A 174 4.71 20.40 -0.17
N ASN A 175 3.52 21.00 -0.30
CA ASN A 175 2.59 21.21 0.80
C ASN A 175 1.15 20.95 0.36
N SER A 176 0.91 19.77 -0.21
CA SER A 176 -0.41 19.35 -0.69
C SER A 176 -1.46 19.11 0.42
N GLY A 177 -1.01 19.00 1.68
CA GLY A 177 -1.82 18.56 2.80
C GLY A 177 -2.01 17.05 2.90
N ALA A 178 -1.38 16.26 2.01
CA ALA A 178 -1.39 14.82 2.08
C ALA A 178 -0.68 14.29 3.34
N GLU A 179 -1.14 13.15 3.82
CA GLU A 179 -0.59 12.44 4.98
C GLU A 179 0.20 11.19 4.56
N TYR A 180 -0.14 10.59 3.42
CA TYR A 180 0.54 9.42 2.87
C TYR A 180 0.42 9.34 1.34
N GLY A 181 1.27 8.53 0.72
CA GLY A 181 1.18 8.15 -0.69
C GLY A 181 0.95 6.65 -0.81
N GLY A 182 0.03 6.24 -1.69
CA GLY A 182 -0.27 4.84 -1.92
C GLY A 182 0.91 4.08 -2.52
N TRP A 183 1.03 2.80 -2.19
CA TRP A 183 2.16 1.96 -2.59
C TRP A 183 2.13 1.48 -4.03
N TRP A 184 1.17 1.94 -4.85
CA TRP A 184 1.27 1.84 -6.32
C TRP A 184 2.56 2.48 -6.84
N PHE A 185 3.02 3.56 -6.20
CA PHE A 185 4.35 4.15 -6.36
C PHE A 185 4.59 5.15 -5.22
N CYS A 186 5.43 4.79 -4.24
CA CYS A 186 5.81 5.69 -3.16
C CYS A 186 7.26 5.45 -2.74
N CYS A 187 8.08 6.51 -2.80
CA CYS A 187 9.48 6.47 -2.40
C CYS A 187 9.64 6.94 -0.97
N PHE A 188 10.33 6.16 -0.13
CA PHE A 188 10.69 6.54 1.24
C PHE A 188 12.22 6.61 1.39
N PRO A 189 12.74 7.47 2.28
CA PRO A 189 14.13 7.41 2.70
C PRO A 189 14.46 6.04 3.29
N TYR A 190 15.60 5.46 2.92
CA TYR A 190 15.99 4.12 3.37
C TYR A 190 16.19 4.06 4.88
N GLU A 191 16.63 5.15 5.52
CA GLU A 191 16.78 5.20 6.98
C GLU A 191 15.47 4.86 7.71
N PHE A 192 14.37 5.48 7.28
CA PHE A 192 13.04 5.19 7.80
C PHE A 192 12.66 3.72 7.53
N VAL A 193 12.88 3.23 6.30
CA VAL A 193 12.54 1.86 5.90
C VAL A 193 13.38 0.80 6.63
N ARG A 194 14.63 1.12 6.97
CA ARG A 194 15.52 0.22 7.72
C ARG A 194 15.02 0.00 9.14
N GLU A 195 14.37 0.99 9.73
CA GLU A 195 13.98 0.99 11.14
C GLU A 195 12.52 0.60 11.38
N ASN A 196 11.71 0.55 10.32
CA ASN A 196 10.27 0.36 10.43
C ASN A 196 9.78 -0.87 9.65
N ASP A 197 9.10 -1.77 10.35
CA ASP A 197 8.40 -2.90 9.76
C ASP A 197 6.94 -2.55 9.44
N VAL A 198 6.41 -3.16 8.39
CA VAL A 198 4.99 -3.05 8.00
C VAL A 198 4.12 -3.73 9.06
N LEU A 199 3.00 -3.11 9.44
CA LEU A 199 2.03 -3.81 10.28
C LEU A 199 1.58 -5.11 9.62
N PRO A 200 1.36 -6.20 10.39
CA PRO A 200 1.03 -7.52 9.84
C PRO A 200 -0.44 -7.62 9.40
N PHE A 201 -0.88 -6.66 8.60
CA PHE A 201 -2.04 -6.78 7.76
C PHE A 201 -1.80 -7.82 6.66
N PHE A 202 -2.88 -8.19 5.96
CA PHE A 202 -2.76 -9.03 4.77
C PHE A 202 -2.74 -8.13 3.53
N ILE A 203 -3.73 -7.24 3.43
CA ILE A 203 -3.86 -6.20 2.41
C ILE A 203 -4.49 -4.96 3.05
N HIS A 204 -4.28 -3.80 2.41
CA HIS A 204 -4.88 -2.48 2.69
C HIS A 204 -4.52 -1.87 4.05
N CYS A 205 -4.41 -0.53 4.04
CA CYS A 205 -3.99 0.32 5.16
C CYS A 205 -2.55 0.09 5.64
N ASP A 206 -1.78 -0.76 4.96
CA ASP A 206 -0.34 -0.87 5.13
C ASP A 206 0.36 0.42 4.67
N ASP A 207 0.02 0.90 3.48
CA ASP A 207 0.46 2.20 2.96
C ASP A 207 0.03 3.39 3.83
N VAL A 208 -1.23 3.41 4.27
CA VAL A 208 -1.79 4.40 5.19
C VAL A 208 -0.97 4.45 6.47
N GLU A 209 -0.85 3.30 7.14
CA GLU A 209 -0.21 3.26 8.45
C GLU A 209 1.26 3.61 8.36
N TYR A 210 1.95 3.15 7.32
CA TYR A 210 3.36 3.43 7.12
C TYR A 210 3.63 4.91 6.82
N GLY A 211 2.76 5.56 6.04
CA GLY A 211 2.82 7.00 5.79
C GLY A 211 2.53 7.83 7.04
N LEU A 212 1.50 7.47 7.80
CA LEU A 212 1.21 8.12 9.09
C LEU A 212 2.36 7.94 10.09
N ARG A 213 3.01 6.76 10.10
CA ARG A 213 4.17 6.49 10.95
C ARG A 213 5.38 7.31 10.54
N CYS A 214 5.58 7.50 9.24
CA CYS A 214 6.62 8.38 8.71
C CYS A 214 6.42 9.81 9.21
N GLY A 215 5.16 10.27 9.29
CA GLY A 215 4.81 11.56 9.89
C GLY A 215 5.33 12.78 9.12
N ARG A 216 5.89 12.56 7.92
CA ARG A 216 6.41 13.59 7.03
C ARG A 216 5.50 13.66 5.79
N PRO A 217 4.94 14.83 5.45
CA PRO A 217 4.04 14.95 4.30
C PRO A 217 4.76 14.57 3.00
N PRO A 218 4.15 13.75 2.13
CA PRO A 218 4.77 13.35 0.88
C PRO A 218 4.91 14.54 -0.09
N ILE A 219 6.01 14.53 -0.83
CA ILE A 219 6.29 15.44 -1.93
C ILE A 219 5.70 14.83 -3.21
N ILE A 220 5.07 15.66 -4.04
CA ILE A 220 4.49 15.22 -5.32
C ILE A 220 5.25 15.88 -6.45
N ILE A 221 5.75 15.08 -7.38
CA ILE A 221 6.54 15.55 -8.52
C ILE A 221 5.74 15.38 -9.80
N LYS A 222 5.66 16.44 -10.63
CA LYS A 222 5.02 16.37 -11.94
C LYS A 222 5.76 15.37 -12.82
N GLY A 223 5.02 14.40 -13.36
CA GLY A 223 5.58 13.37 -14.23
C GLY A 223 6.25 12.20 -13.51
N VAL A 224 6.15 12.11 -12.18
CA VAL A 224 6.33 10.87 -11.42
C VAL A 224 4.95 10.30 -11.15
N GLN A 225 4.58 9.27 -11.92
CA GLN A 225 3.21 8.80 -11.97
C GLN A 225 3.10 7.38 -12.52
N VAL A 226 1.99 6.74 -12.18
CA VAL A 226 1.59 5.44 -12.72
C VAL A 226 0.17 5.49 -13.23
N TRP A 227 -0.18 4.60 -14.16
CA TRP A 227 -1.57 4.27 -14.46
C TRP A 227 -1.92 2.99 -13.75
N HIS A 228 -3.01 3.02 -13.01
CA HIS A 228 -3.49 1.87 -12.24
C HIS A 228 -5.02 1.80 -12.27
N GLU A 229 -5.56 0.62 -12.01
CA GLU A 229 -7.00 0.43 -11.92
C GLU A 229 -7.54 1.09 -10.65
N THR A 230 -8.69 1.75 -10.75
CA THR A 230 -9.28 2.42 -9.60
C THR A 230 -9.94 1.43 -8.64
N PHE A 231 -10.04 1.82 -7.37
CA PHE A 231 -10.59 1.00 -6.28
C PHE A 231 -11.98 0.43 -6.58
N GLU A 232 -12.82 1.18 -7.30
CA GLU A 232 -14.20 0.85 -7.64
C GLU A 232 -14.33 -0.47 -8.40
N HIS A 233 -13.30 -0.86 -9.16
CA HIS A 233 -13.32 -2.06 -10.00
C HIS A 233 -12.75 -3.31 -9.31
N ARG A 234 -12.17 -3.20 -8.10
CA ARG A 234 -11.47 -4.30 -7.41
C ARG A 234 -12.23 -4.93 -6.24
N GLN A 235 -13.46 -4.47 -5.97
CA GLN A 235 -14.21 -4.85 -4.77
C GLN A 235 -14.60 -6.33 -4.74
N THR A 236 -14.15 -7.05 -3.70
CA THR A 236 -14.68 -8.38 -3.35
C THR A 236 -15.21 -8.37 -1.91
N PRO A 237 -16.21 -9.20 -1.56
CA PRO A 237 -16.77 -9.18 -0.21
C PRO A 237 -15.75 -9.44 0.91
N ILE A 238 -14.69 -10.22 0.64
CA ILE A 238 -13.63 -10.47 1.62
C ILE A 238 -12.75 -9.23 1.87
N MET A 239 -12.63 -8.30 0.92
CA MET A 239 -11.90 -7.05 1.15
C MET A 239 -12.58 -6.20 2.23
N LEU A 240 -13.91 -6.25 2.33
CA LEU A 240 -14.65 -5.57 3.40
C LEU A 240 -14.24 -6.01 4.80
N TYR A 241 -13.69 -7.22 4.96
CA TYR A 241 -13.11 -7.64 6.23
C TYR A 241 -11.89 -6.77 6.58
N TYR A 242 -10.98 -6.56 5.63
CA TYR A 242 -9.77 -5.74 5.81
C TYR A 242 -10.12 -4.24 5.87
N ASP A 243 -10.98 -3.76 4.98
CA ASP A 243 -11.47 -2.36 4.92
C ASP A 243 -12.34 -1.97 6.12
N THR A 244 -12.72 -2.93 6.96
CA THR A 244 -13.39 -2.65 8.24
C THR A 244 -12.42 -2.82 9.39
N ARG A 245 -11.58 -3.87 9.39
CA ARG A 245 -10.70 -4.21 10.50
C ARG A 245 -9.49 -3.28 10.60
N ASN A 246 -8.79 -3.08 9.49
CA ASN A 246 -7.50 -2.39 9.49
C ASN A 246 -7.65 -0.90 9.81
N PRO A 247 -8.66 -0.16 9.29
CA PRO A 247 -8.88 1.23 9.70
C PRO A 247 -9.08 1.40 11.21
N LEU A 248 -9.77 0.47 11.87
CA LEU A 248 -9.96 0.48 13.31
C LEU A 248 -8.63 0.31 14.08
N PHE A 249 -7.73 -0.54 13.57
CA PHE A 249 -6.39 -0.67 14.14
C PHE A 249 -5.57 0.60 13.93
N VAL A 250 -5.54 1.15 12.71
CA VAL A 250 -4.81 2.38 12.41
C VAL A 250 -5.31 3.52 13.29
N ASN A 251 -6.62 3.74 13.36
CA ASN A 251 -7.20 4.79 14.20
C ASN A 251 -6.92 4.57 15.69
N GLU A 252 -6.92 3.33 16.19
CA GLU A 252 -6.57 3.05 17.59
C GLU A 252 -5.09 3.35 17.88
N VAL A 253 -4.17 3.03 16.95
CA VAL A 253 -2.73 3.31 17.09
C VAL A 253 -2.44 4.81 17.16
N TYR A 254 -3.10 5.61 16.33
CA TYR A 254 -2.89 7.06 16.26
C TYR A 254 -3.88 7.88 17.10
N GLY A 255 -4.78 7.24 17.85
CA GLY A 255 -5.75 7.93 18.70
C GLY A 255 -6.79 8.76 17.95
N LEU A 256 -7.14 8.37 16.71
CA LEU A 256 -8.06 9.12 15.82
C LEU A 256 -9.54 8.82 16.08
N ASP A 257 -9.86 7.80 16.87
CA ASP A 257 -11.24 7.47 17.24
C ASP A 257 -11.68 8.28 18.47
N GLU A 258 -12.19 9.49 18.23
CA GLU A 258 -12.64 10.39 19.31
C GLU A 258 -13.97 9.94 19.95
N ASP A 259 -14.86 9.29 19.19
CA ASP A 259 -16.18 8.85 19.66
C ASP A 259 -16.43 7.35 19.40
N ARG A 260 -16.31 6.55 20.46
CA ARG A 260 -16.54 5.09 20.43
C ARG A 260 -17.99 4.72 20.13
N GLN A 261 -18.96 5.55 20.52
CA GLN A 261 -20.37 5.33 20.21
C GLN A 261 -20.63 5.57 18.72
N ALA A 262 -20.07 6.64 18.14
CA ALA A 262 -20.14 6.89 16.71
C ALA A 262 -19.49 5.76 15.88
N VAL A 263 -18.35 5.22 16.30
CA VAL A 263 -17.73 4.05 15.65
C VAL A 263 -18.67 2.85 15.66
N LEU A 264 -19.27 2.54 16.82
CA LEU A 264 -20.21 1.42 16.94
C LEU A 264 -21.47 1.62 16.07
N ASP A 265 -21.99 2.84 16.01
CA ASP A 265 -23.21 3.15 15.25
C ASP A 265 -22.96 3.14 13.74
N LYS A 266 -21.84 3.69 13.28
CA LYS A 266 -21.41 3.56 11.87
C LYS A 266 -21.25 2.09 11.47
N TRP A 267 -20.64 1.27 12.32
CA TRP A 267 -20.51 -0.17 12.06
C TRP A 267 -21.88 -0.87 12.01
N LYS A 268 -22.80 -0.55 12.94
CA LYS A 268 -24.19 -1.08 12.92
C LYS A 268 -24.95 -0.66 11.66
N GLN A 269 -24.81 0.59 11.22
CA GLN A 269 -25.41 1.07 9.98
C GLN A 269 -24.86 0.28 8.77
N LYS A 270 -23.54 0.05 8.71
CA LYS A 270 -22.89 -0.74 7.65
C LYS A 270 -23.41 -2.17 7.58
N ILE A 271 -23.48 -2.89 8.70
CA ILE A 271 -24.04 -4.26 8.70
C ILE A 271 -25.53 -4.27 8.35
N SER A 272 -26.29 -3.24 8.76
CA SER A 272 -27.73 -3.15 8.48
C SER A 272 -28.00 -2.92 7.00
N LEU A 273 -27.17 -2.10 6.33
CA LEU A 273 -27.22 -1.90 4.88
C LEU A 273 -27.07 -3.22 4.12
N TYR A 274 -26.04 -4.01 4.44
CA TYR A 274 -25.84 -5.32 3.82
C TYR A 274 -26.97 -6.30 4.13
N HIS A 275 -27.49 -6.28 5.36
CA HIS A 275 -28.61 -7.12 5.77
C HIS A 275 -29.88 -6.85 4.94
N VAL A 276 -30.26 -5.58 4.80
CA VAL A 276 -31.44 -5.14 4.03
C VAL A 276 -31.29 -5.52 2.55
N ASN A 277 -30.08 -5.40 2.01
CA ASN A 277 -29.75 -5.78 0.65
C ASN A 277 -29.61 -7.31 0.45
N LYS A 278 -29.82 -8.12 1.49
CA LYS A 278 -29.64 -9.58 1.51
C LYS A 278 -28.22 -10.04 1.15
N ASP A 279 -27.23 -9.14 1.28
CA ASP A 279 -25.81 -9.45 1.12
C ASP A 279 -25.23 -9.97 2.43
N PHE A 280 -25.59 -11.21 2.77
CA PHE A 280 -25.16 -11.84 4.01
C PHE A 280 -23.66 -12.17 4.03
N ILE A 281 -22.99 -12.18 2.87
CA ILE A 281 -21.55 -12.43 2.76
C ILE A 281 -20.79 -11.19 3.24
N SER A 282 -21.10 -10.02 2.68
CA SER A 282 -20.51 -8.76 3.11
C SER A 282 -20.86 -8.43 4.56
N GLU A 283 -22.11 -8.66 4.98
CA GLU A 283 -22.53 -8.52 6.39
C GLU A 283 -21.62 -9.37 7.30
N TYR A 284 -21.38 -10.64 6.96
CA TYR A 284 -20.52 -11.53 7.75
C TYR A 284 -19.09 -10.99 7.87
N TYR A 285 -18.48 -10.55 6.77
CA TYR A 285 -17.10 -10.07 6.77
C TYR A 285 -16.93 -8.79 7.61
N VAL A 286 -17.89 -7.86 7.54
CA VAL A 286 -17.91 -6.64 8.37
C VAL A 286 -18.10 -6.97 9.85
N ILE A 287 -18.95 -7.95 10.19
CA ILE A 287 -19.09 -8.40 11.57
C ILE A 287 -17.80 -9.05 12.06
N LYS A 288 -17.22 -9.92 11.22
CA LYS A 288 -16.02 -10.69 11.56
C LYS A 288 -14.79 -9.78 11.74
N ALA A 289 -14.70 -8.72 10.93
CA ALA A 289 -13.68 -7.69 11.05
C ALA A 289 -13.67 -7.03 12.43
N MET A 290 -14.83 -6.57 12.90
CA MET A 290 -14.98 -5.98 14.23
C MET A 290 -14.69 -6.98 15.35
N ASP A 291 -15.16 -8.24 15.23
CA ASP A 291 -14.85 -9.30 16.20
C ASP A 291 -13.34 -9.54 16.35
N ASP A 292 -12.61 -9.54 15.23
CA ASP A 292 -11.16 -9.74 15.22
C ASP A 292 -10.39 -8.51 15.70
N TYR A 293 -10.83 -7.31 15.32
CA TYR A 293 -10.30 -6.06 15.87
C TYR A 293 -10.39 -6.00 17.40
N LEU A 294 -11.52 -6.43 17.98
CA LEU A 294 -11.73 -6.45 19.43
C LEU A 294 -10.80 -7.40 20.19
N LYS A 295 -10.04 -8.27 19.51
CA LYS A 295 -8.99 -9.09 20.12
C LYS A 295 -7.69 -8.31 20.37
N GLY A 296 -7.57 -7.12 19.77
CA GLY A 296 -6.48 -6.17 20.00
C GLY A 296 -5.23 -6.44 19.16
N LEU A 297 -4.31 -5.46 19.21
CA LEU A 297 -3.07 -5.47 18.44
C LEU A 297 -2.18 -6.70 18.72
N PRO A 298 -2.04 -7.18 19.98
CA PRO A 298 -1.27 -8.40 20.26
C PRO A 298 -1.81 -9.66 19.58
N TRP A 299 -3.11 -9.69 19.26
CA TRP A 299 -3.68 -10.78 18.46
C TRP A 299 -3.26 -10.64 16.99
N LEU A 300 -3.32 -9.42 16.43
CA LEU A 300 -2.93 -9.17 15.04
C LEU A 300 -1.50 -9.65 14.75
N TYR A 301 -0.55 -9.34 15.64
CA TYR A 301 0.86 -9.80 15.52
C TYR A 301 1.06 -11.31 15.63
N LYS A 302 0.12 -12.05 16.24
CA LYS A 302 0.23 -13.51 16.43
C LYS A 302 -0.45 -14.31 15.32
N VAL A 303 -1.28 -13.67 14.52
CA VAL A 303 -2.06 -14.34 13.48
C VAL A 303 -1.17 -14.54 12.26
N ASP A 304 -1.10 -15.79 11.80
CA ASP A 304 -0.55 -16.11 10.49
C ASP A 304 -1.49 -15.54 9.39
N PRO A 305 -1.03 -14.56 8.59
CA PRO A 305 -1.90 -13.87 7.61
C PRO A 305 -2.43 -14.83 6.53
N ALA A 306 -1.59 -15.74 6.03
CA ALA A 306 -1.92 -16.69 4.98
C ALA A 306 -3.01 -17.68 5.43
N ARG A 307 -2.82 -18.29 6.61
CA ARG A 307 -3.78 -19.22 7.21
C ARG A 307 -5.09 -18.52 7.55
N ASN A 308 -5.03 -17.29 8.08
CA ASN A 308 -6.23 -16.53 8.39
C ASN A 308 -7.02 -16.18 7.12
N HIS A 309 -6.35 -15.71 6.07
CA HIS A 309 -7.00 -15.43 4.79
C HIS A 309 -7.63 -16.69 4.17
N SER A 310 -6.89 -17.81 4.14
CA SER A 310 -7.42 -19.09 3.64
C SER A 310 -8.65 -19.55 4.43
N LYS A 311 -8.63 -19.37 5.76
CA LYS A 311 -9.77 -19.68 6.62
C LYS A 311 -10.98 -18.80 6.32
N LEU A 312 -10.78 -17.50 6.08
CA LEU A 312 -11.84 -16.57 5.69
C LEU A 312 -12.48 -17.02 4.36
N GLN A 313 -11.67 -17.33 3.33
CA GLN A 313 -12.15 -17.79 2.03
C GLN A 313 -12.99 -19.08 2.11
N LYS A 314 -12.62 -20.03 2.97
CA LYS A 314 -13.30 -21.32 3.14
C LYS A 314 -14.53 -21.26 4.06
N THR A 315 -14.81 -20.12 4.66
CA THR A 315 -15.88 -20.02 5.65
C THR A 315 -17.25 -20.12 5.00
N LYS A 316 -18.07 -21.08 5.47
CA LYS A 316 -19.50 -21.14 5.12
C LYS A 316 -20.28 -20.05 5.85
N ILE A 317 -21.04 -19.26 5.10
CA ILE A 317 -21.76 -18.07 5.58
C ILE A 317 -23.26 -18.32 5.51
N TYR A 318 -23.97 -18.05 6.61
CA TYR A 318 -25.42 -18.24 6.71
C TYR A 318 -26.05 -17.11 7.54
N LYS A 319 -27.23 -16.62 7.12
CA LYS A 319 -27.96 -15.51 7.75
C LYS A 319 -28.13 -15.65 9.27
N VAL A 320 -28.49 -16.84 9.75
CA VAL A 320 -28.72 -17.09 11.20
C VAL A 320 -27.43 -16.94 12.01
N LYS A 321 -26.28 -17.28 11.42
CA LYS A 321 -24.97 -17.10 12.07
C LYS A 321 -24.66 -15.61 12.26
N ASN A 322 -24.96 -14.78 11.26
CA ASN A 322 -24.73 -13.34 11.32
C ASN A 322 -25.57 -12.69 12.44
N SER A 323 -26.84 -13.07 12.55
CA SER A 323 -27.76 -12.51 13.56
C SER A 323 -27.29 -12.75 14.99
N VAL A 324 -26.71 -13.90 15.28
CA VAL A 324 -26.12 -14.19 16.60
C VAL A 324 -24.79 -13.46 16.77
N LEU A 325 -23.92 -13.52 15.75
CA LEU A 325 -22.55 -13.02 15.85
C LEU A 325 -22.48 -11.51 16.10
N TRP A 326 -23.26 -10.69 15.40
CA TRP A 326 -23.17 -9.24 15.58
C TRP A 326 -23.57 -8.79 17.00
N ARG A 327 -24.52 -9.49 17.64
CA ARG A 327 -24.94 -9.21 19.03
C ARG A 327 -23.82 -9.50 20.02
N ILE A 328 -23.11 -10.62 19.81
CA ILE A 328 -21.92 -10.97 20.60
C ILE A 328 -20.84 -9.89 20.44
N VAL A 329 -20.61 -9.43 19.20
CA VAL A 329 -19.63 -8.37 18.91
C VAL A 329 -20.00 -7.06 19.60
N VAL A 330 -21.27 -6.63 19.58
CA VAL A 330 -21.73 -5.45 20.31
C VAL A 330 -21.47 -5.57 21.81
N HIS A 331 -21.77 -6.74 22.39
CA HIS A 331 -21.50 -6.98 23.81
C HIS A 331 -20.01 -6.90 24.13
N LYS A 332 -19.14 -7.52 23.31
CA LYS A 332 -17.67 -7.41 23.46
C LYS A 332 -17.18 -5.97 23.33
N TYR A 333 -17.71 -5.21 22.37
CA TYR A 333 -17.34 -3.81 22.14
C TYR A 333 -17.66 -2.95 23.36
N ARG A 334 -18.92 -3.00 23.83
CA ARG A 334 -19.37 -2.27 25.03
C ARG A 334 -18.55 -2.63 26.26
N ARG A 335 -18.21 -3.91 26.43
CA ARG A 335 -17.35 -4.35 27.52
C ARG A 335 -15.92 -3.81 27.41
N LYS A 336 -15.31 -3.80 26.21
CA LYS A 336 -13.95 -3.26 25.98
C LYS A 336 -13.89 -1.77 26.32
N TYR A 337 -14.91 -1.00 25.92
CA TYR A 337 -14.93 0.46 26.04
C TYR A 337 -15.76 1.01 27.21
N LYS A 338 -16.26 0.13 28.10
CA LYS A 338 -17.06 0.49 29.30
C LYS A 338 -18.28 1.36 28.96
N MET A 339 -19.04 0.95 27.94
CA MET A 339 -20.24 1.64 27.44
C MET A 339 -21.55 0.93 27.78
#